data_AF-A0AAE0ENT6-F1
#
_entry.id   AF-A0AAE0ENT6-F1
#
_cell.length_a   1.000
_cell.length_b   1.000
_cell.length_c   1.000
_cell.angle_alpha   90.00
_cell.angle_beta   90.00
_cell.angle_gamma   90.00
#
_symmetry.space_group_name_H-M   'P 1'
#
loop_
_entity.id
_entity.type
_entity.pdbx_description
1 polymer ?
#
loop_
_entity_poly.entity_id
_entity_poly.type
_entity_poly.pdbx_seq_one_letter_code
_entity_poly.pdbx_strand_id
1 'polypeptide(L)'
;MDLSQKPQKYIIPIVYPTSPACAKKARLAMCQPDKGSRKYRKATEALLRKSYAKYKMADKLEFMPTQIEQLLQLKYRYGERWPSSGILALVYLLEMYPNAIISTHGYDFASASLGHYWEKIKKKSTVHSMKREGGFLDQLMATGRVVRL
;
A
#
# COMPACT_ATOMS: atom_id res chain seq x y z
N MET A 1 4.22 -19.31 4.87
CA MET A 1 3.21 -18.99 3.86
C MET A 1 2.87 -20.30 3.17
N ASP A 2 1.61 -20.74 3.20
CA ASP A 2 1.22 -21.98 2.53
C ASP A 2 1.15 -21.72 1.02
N LEU A 3 2.15 -22.20 0.28
CA LEU A 3 2.25 -22.02 -1.17
C LEU A 3 1.31 -22.95 -1.95
N SER A 4 0.59 -23.85 -1.27
CA SER A 4 -0.42 -24.72 -1.89
C SER A 4 -1.69 -23.96 -2.26
N GLN A 5 -1.97 -22.85 -1.56
CA GLN A 5 -3.11 -22.00 -1.86
C GLN A 5 -2.81 -21.08 -3.04
N LYS A 6 -3.60 -21.20 -4.11
CA LYS A 6 -3.53 -20.33 -5.29
C LYS A 6 -4.48 -19.14 -5.11
N PRO A 7 -3.98 -17.89 -5.07
CA PRO A 7 -4.83 -16.72 -5.01
C PRO A 7 -5.78 -16.65 -6.22
N GLN A 8 -7.05 -16.32 -5.95
CA GLN A 8 -8.03 -16.05 -7.01
C GLN A 8 -7.75 -14.74 -7.73
N LYS A 9 -7.24 -13.74 -7.01
CA LYS A 9 -6.85 -12.42 -7.52
C LYS A 9 -5.52 -11.98 -6.90
N TYR A 10 -4.78 -11.17 -7.64
CA TYR A 10 -3.57 -10.50 -7.21
C TYR A 10 -3.80 -8.99 -7.25
N ILE A 11 -3.77 -8.35 -6.09
CA ILE A 11 -3.95 -6.90 -5.96
C ILE A 11 -2.58 -6.24 -6.05
N ILE A 12 -2.41 -5.35 -7.01
CA ILE A 12 -1.16 -4.62 -7.24
C ILE A 12 -1.33 -3.17 -6.80
N PRO A 13 -0.70 -2.74 -5.69
CA PRO A 13 -0.61 -1.32 -5.35
C PRO A 13 0.43 -0.63 -6.25
N ILE A 14 0.04 0.50 -6.86
CA ILE A 14 0.97 1.39 -7.56
C ILE A 14 1.04 2.69 -6.76
N VAL A 15 2.19 2.93 -6.13
CA VAL A 15 2.45 4.10 -5.29
C VAL A 15 3.01 5.23 -6.13
N TYR A 16 2.57 6.46 -5.85
CA TYR A 16 3.22 7.68 -6.30
C TYR A 16 3.27 8.67 -5.12
N PRO A 17 4.06 9.76 -5.18
CA PRO A 17 4.12 10.68 -4.06
C PRO A 17 2.79 11.42 -3.91
N THR A 18 2.27 11.49 -2.68
CA THR A 18 1.09 12.30 -2.40
C THR A 18 1.42 13.79 -2.54
N SER A 19 0.51 14.56 -3.14
CA SER A 19 0.68 16.00 -3.31
C SER A 19 0.87 16.70 -1.96
N PRO A 20 1.89 17.56 -1.77
CA PRO A 20 2.08 18.33 -0.53
C PRO A 20 0.86 19.19 -0.15
N ALA A 21 0.03 19.56 -1.13
CA ALA A 21 -1.18 20.33 -0.90
C ALA A 21 -2.29 19.52 -0.20
N CYS A 22 -2.29 18.20 -0.36
CA CYS A 22 -3.22 17.30 0.32
C CYS A 22 -2.98 17.28 1.84
N ALA A 23 -1.70 17.23 2.25
CA ALA A 23 -1.28 17.23 3.65
C ALA A 23 -1.68 18.50 4.43
N LYS A 24 -1.89 19.64 3.75
CA LYS A 24 -2.21 20.92 4.41
C LYS A 24 -3.70 21.23 4.54
N LYS A 25 -4.58 20.68 3.69
CA LYS A 25 -5.99 21.12 3.60
C LYS A 25 -7.04 20.00 3.52
N ALA A 26 -6.65 18.72 3.55
CA ALA A 26 -7.54 17.56 3.69
C ALA A 26 -8.87 17.65 2.90
N ARG A 27 -8.83 18.07 1.63
CA ARG A 27 -10.00 18.05 0.72
C ARG A 27 -9.77 17.02 -0.39
N LEU A 28 -10.73 16.12 -0.61
CA LEU A 28 -10.72 15.06 -1.66
C LEU A 28 -10.28 15.58 -3.03
N ALA A 29 -10.80 16.74 -3.45
CA ALA A 29 -10.47 17.36 -4.73
C ALA A 29 -8.99 17.79 -4.85
N MET A 30 -8.33 18.09 -3.73
CA MET A 30 -6.92 18.52 -3.69
C MET A 30 -5.94 17.36 -3.51
N CYS A 31 -6.44 16.17 -3.18
CA CYS A 31 -5.67 14.95 -2.96
C CYS A 31 -5.58 14.09 -4.22
N GLN A 32 -5.61 14.71 -5.40
CA GLN A 32 -5.47 13.99 -6.66
C GLN A 32 -3.98 13.85 -7.03
N PRO A 33 -3.55 12.72 -7.63
CA PRO A 33 -2.24 12.63 -8.26
C PRO A 33 -2.05 13.77 -9.25
N ASP A 34 -0.82 14.29 -9.38
CA ASP A 34 -0.52 15.24 -10.45
C ASP A 34 -0.54 14.57 -11.84
N LYS A 35 -0.41 15.37 -12.90
CA LYS A 35 -0.42 14.87 -14.29
C LYS A 35 0.71 13.87 -14.55
N GLY A 36 1.88 14.09 -13.95
CA GLY A 36 3.04 13.20 -14.05
C GLY A 36 2.76 11.85 -13.38
N SER A 37 2.25 11.86 -12.15
CA SER A 37 1.88 10.64 -11.42
C SER A 37 0.79 9.83 -12.12
N ARG A 38 -0.22 10.51 -12.71
CA ARG A 38 -1.25 9.82 -13.53
C ARG A 38 -0.64 9.16 -14.77
N LYS A 39 0.27 9.84 -15.46
CA LYS A 39 0.96 9.30 -16.65
C LYS A 39 1.84 8.11 -16.26
N TYR A 40 2.60 8.25 -15.18
CA TYR A 40 3.42 7.18 -14.61
C TYR A 40 2.57 5.96 -14.30
N ARG A 41 1.47 6.12 -13.56
CA ARG A 41 0.58 5.02 -13.22
C ARG A 41 0.06 4.28 -14.45
N LYS A 42 -0.47 4.99 -15.45
CA LYS A 42 -0.96 4.35 -16.69
C LYS A 42 0.14 3.57 -17.40
N ALA A 43 1.36 4.11 -17.47
CA ALA A 43 2.50 3.42 -18.07
C ALA A 43 2.89 2.17 -17.27
N THR A 44 2.91 2.26 -15.95
CA THR A 44 3.19 1.14 -15.04
C THR A 44 2.12 0.05 -15.13
N GLU A 45 0.84 0.41 -15.18
CA GLU A 45 -0.26 -0.53 -15.38
C GLU A 45 -0.10 -1.28 -16.71
N ALA A 46 0.16 -0.57 -17.81
CA ALA A 46 0.37 -1.18 -19.12
C ALA A 46 1.58 -2.13 -19.13
N LEU A 47 2.70 -1.71 -18.53
CA LEU A 47 3.90 -2.53 -18.39
C LEU A 47 3.62 -3.80 -17.59
N LEU A 48 2.97 -3.69 -16.43
CA LEU A 48 2.68 -4.82 -15.57
C LEU A 48 1.69 -5.78 -16.23
N ARG A 49 0.63 -5.28 -16.88
CA ARG A 49 -0.28 -6.13 -17.67
C ARG A 49 0.48 -6.93 -18.72
N LYS A 50 1.39 -6.30 -19.47
CA LYS A 50 2.21 -6.98 -20.48
C LYS A 50 3.15 -8.02 -19.86
N SER A 51 3.80 -7.70 -18.74
CA SER A 51 4.71 -8.61 -18.06
C SER A 51 4.00 -9.84 -17.51
N TYR A 52 2.83 -9.66 -16.90
CA TYR A 52 2.05 -10.75 -16.31
C TYR A 52 1.20 -11.54 -17.33
N ALA A 53 0.91 -10.96 -18.50
CA ALA A 53 0.28 -11.69 -19.59
C ALA A 53 1.11 -12.89 -20.04
N LYS A 54 2.45 -12.78 -20.00
CA LYS A 54 3.36 -13.90 -20.30
C LYS A 54 3.13 -15.12 -19.41
N TYR A 55 2.59 -14.92 -18.20
CA TYR A 55 2.28 -15.97 -17.23
C TYR A 55 0.81 -16.36 -17.21
N LYS A 56 -0.02 -15.87 -18.16
CA LYS A 56 -1.48 -16.09 -18.19
C LYS A 56 -2.18 -15.64 -16.89
N MET A 57 -1.74 -14.51 -16.34
CA MET A 57 -2.28 -13.95 -15.10
C MET A 57 -3.04 -12.63 -15.29
N ALA A 58 -3.19 -12.15 -16.53
CA ALA A 58 -3.69 -10.81 -16.80
C ALA A 58 -5.13 -10.56 -16.31
N ASP A 59 -5.97 -11.60 -16.30
CA ASP A 59 -7.34 -11.66 -15.80
C ASP A 59 -7.43 -11.70 -14.27
N LYS A 60 -6.36 -12.16 -13.60
CA LYS A 60 -6.27 -12.23 -12.14
C LYS A 60 -5.69 -10.96 -11.51
N LEU A 61 -5.19 -10.03 -12.32
CA LEU A 61 -4.59 -8.78 -11.84
C LEU A 61 -5.66 -7.71 -11.58
N GLU A 62 -5.67 -7.21 -10.36
CA GLU A 62 -6.44 -6.04 -9.97
C GLU A 62 -5.47 -4.91 -9.56
N PHE A 63 -5.52 -3.78 -10.27
CA PHE A 63 -4.74 -2.61 -9.86
C PHE A 63 -5.51 -1.83 -8.82
N MET A 64 -4.89 -1.62 -7.66
CA MET A 64 -5.53 -0.94 -6.53
C MET A 64 -6.01 0.47 -6.93
N PRO A 65 -7.29 0.84 -6.71
CA PRO A 65 -7.82 2.14 -7.12
C PRO A 65 -7.07 3.33 -6.51
N THR A 66 -6.95 4.44 -7.24
CA THR A 66 -6.28 5.67 -6.77
C THR A 66 -6.97 6.30 -5.55
N GLN A 67 -8.26 6.00 -5.36
CA GLN A 67 -9.07 6.44 -4.24
C GLN A 67 -8.53 5.93 -2.90
N ILE A 68 -7.86 4.77 -2.87
CA ILE A 68 -7.27 4.22 -1.64
C ILE A 68 -6.21 5.16 -1.06
N GLU A 69 -5.35 5.71 -1.92
CA GLU A 69 -4.33 6.68 -1.50
C GLU A 69 -4.95 7.99 -1.00
N GLN A 70 -6.13 8.36 -1.53
CA GLN A 70 -6.89 9.52 -1.06
C GLN A 70 -7.49 9.27 0.33
N LEU A 71 -8.08 8.08 0.52
CA LEU A 71 -8.65 7.67 1.80
C LEU A 71 -7.58 7.60 2.90
N LEU A 72 -6.37 7.14 2.55
CA LEU A 72 -5.24 7.13 3.47
C LEU A 72 -4.97 8.53 4.09
N GLN A 73 -5.04 9.59 3.30
CA GLN A 73 -4.86 10.96 3.80
C GLN A 73 -6.11 11.52 4.48
N LEU A 74 -7.30 11.23 3.96
CA LEU A 74 -8.52 11.97 4.32
C LEU A 74 -9.32 11.29 5.43
N LYS A 75 -9.47 9.98 5.34
CA LYS A 75 -10.18 9.17 6.34
C LYS A 75 -9.23 8.77 7.46
N TYR A 76 -8.04 8.29 7.09
CA TYR A 76 -7.06 7.74 8.01
C TYR A 76 -6.03 8.76 8.52
N ARG A 77 -6.04 10.00 7.99
CA ARG A 77 -5.18 11.12 8.42
C ARG A 77 -3.68 10.80 8.36
N TYR A 78 -3.27 9.88 7.49
CA TYR A 78 -1.87 9.53 7.29
C TYR A 78 -1.24 10.47 6.27
N GLY A 79 -0.45 11.43 6.76
CA GLY A 79 0.07 12.56 5.99
C GLY A 79 1.48 12.37 5.41
N GLU A 80 2.05 11.16 5.42
CA GLU A 80 3.38 10.95 4.86
C GLU A 80 3.36 10.99 3.33
N ARG A 81 4.42 11.54 2.74
CA ARG A 81 4.53 11.73 1.29
C ARG A 81 4.66 10.43 0.51
N TRP A 82 5.30 9.44 1.12
CA TRP A 82 5.64 8.15 0.51
C TRP A 82 5.16 7.00 1.40
N PRO A 83 3.85 6.69 1.41
CA PRO A 83 3.37 5.48 2.06
C PRO A 83 3.97 4.24 1.38
N SER A 84 4.32 3.22 2.16
CA SER A 84 4.67 1.92 1.60
C SER A 84 3.47 1.27 0.92
N SER A 85 3.75 0.34 0.01
CA SER A 85 2.71 -0.48 -0.62
C SER A 85 1.93 -1.31 0.42
N GLY A 86 2.55 -1.66 1.54
CA GLY A 86 1.92 -2.37 2.65
C GLY A 86 0.82 -1.55 3.33
N ILE A 87 1.08 -0.26 3.61
CA ILE A 87 0.06 0.66 4.15
C ILE A 87 -1.13 0.82 3.19
N LEU A 88 -0.86 0.98 1.90
CA LEU A 88 -1.94 1.10 0.92
C LEU A 88 -2.77 -0.19 0.82
N ALA A 89 -2.12 -1.36 0.84
CA ALA A 89 -2.81 -2.65 0.83
C ALA A 89 -3.69 -2.81 2.08
N LEU A 90 -3.21 -2.39 3.26
CA LEU A 90 -4.00 -2.40 4.49
C LEU A 90 -5.27 -1.55 4.38
N VAL A 91 -5.15 -0.32 3.88
CA VAL A 91 -6.31 0.55 3.67
C VAL A 91 -7.26 -0.05 2.63
N TYR A 92 -6.74 -0.56 1.52
CA TYR A 92 -7.59 -1.25 0.53
C TYR A 92 -8.39 -2.38 1.15
N LEU A 93 -7.75 -3.25 1.96
CA LEU A 93 -8.45 -4.35 2.62
C LEU A 93 -9.50 -3.86 3.62
N LEU A 94 -9.21 -2.81 4.39
CA LEU A 94 -10.15 -2.22 5.35
C LEU A 94 -11.41 -1.67 4.69
N GLU A 95 -11.27 -1.04 3.52
CA GLU A 95 -12.37 -0.45 2.75
C GLU A 95 -13.18 -1.50 1.98
N MET A 96 -12.50 -2.45 1.33
CA MET A 96 -13.17 -3.45 0.50
C MET A 96 -13.83 -4.55 1.31
N TYR A 97 -13.34 -4.80 2.52
CA TYR A 97 -13.84 -5.86 3.40
C TYR A 97 -14.16 -5.27 4.78
N PRO A 98 -15.24 -4.49 4.93
CA PRO A 98 -15.55 -3.73 6.16
C PRO A 98 -15.79 -4.61 7.40
N ASN A 99 -16.16 -5.87 7.21
CA ASN A 99 -16.44 -6.81 8.29
C ASN A 99 -15.29 -7.79 8.58
N ALA A 100 -14.18 -7.71 7.83
CA ALA A 100 -13.05 -8.60 8.01
C ALA A 100 -12.09 -8.10 9.10
N ILE A 101 -11.50 -9.04 9.83
CA ILE A 101 -10.28 -8.82 10.62
C ILE A 101 -9.09 -9.06 9.68
N ILE A 102 -8.17 -8.09 9.62
CA ILE A 102 -7.01 -8.14 8.74
C ILE A 102 -5.79 -8.53 9.58
N SER A 103 -5.16 -9.65 9.24
CA SER A 103 -3.87 -10.01 9.82
C SER A 103 -2.72 -9.46 8.99
N THR A 104 -1.73 -8.90 9.68
CA THR A 104 -0.46 -8.46 9.09
C THR A 104 0.65 -9.41 9.51
N HIS A 105 1.50 -9.79 8.56
CA HIS A 105 2.63 -10.70 8.77
C HIS A 105 3.91 -10.07 8.26
N GLY A 106 4.98 -10.12 9.06
CA GLY A 106 6.29 -9.55 8.68
C GLY A 106 6.31 -8.02 8.64
N TYR A 107 5.30 -7.37 9.23
CA TYR A 107 5.21 -5.92 9.35
C TYR A 107 5.88 -5.46 10.66
N ASP A 108 7.20 -5.66 10.73
CA ASP A 108 7.99 -5.32 11.90
C ASP A 108 8.71 -3.97 11.72
N PHE A 109 8.07 -2.91 12.23
CA PHE A 109 8.69 -1.59 12.34
C PHE A 109 9.47 -1.37 13.63
N ALA A 110 9.31 -2.26 14.62
CA ALA A 110 9.96 -2.11 15.92
C ALA A 110 11.44 -2.43 15.84
N SER A 111 11.83 -3.44 15.04
CA SER A 111 13.25 -3.74 14.79
C SER A 111 13.96 -2.72 13.90
N ALA A 112 13.20 -1.81 13.25
CA ALA A 112 13.69 -0.90 12.21
C ALA A 112 14.58 -1.59 11.15
N SER A 113 14.43 -2.90 10.97
CA SER A 113 15.27 -3.68 10.09
C SER A 113 14.86 -3.41 8.64
N LEU A 114 15.78 -2.82 7.88
CA LEU A 114 15.55 -2.51 6.47
C LEU A 114 16.00 -3.70 5.62
N GLY A 115 15.05 -4.37 4.99
CA GLY A 115 15.30 -5.49 4.08
C GLY A 115 14.08 -6.40 3.96
N HIS A 116 14.21 -7.43 3.13
CA HIS A 116 13.21 -8.50 3.05
C HIS A 116 13.74 -9.78 3.70
N TYR A 117 12.84 -10.63 4.19
CA TYR A 117 13.19 -11.87 4.89
C TYR A 117 14.00 -12.87 4.04
N TRP A 118 13.91 -12.78 2.71
CA TRP A 118 14.65 -13.62 1.75
C TRP A 118 15.99 -13.01 1.32
N GLU A 119 16.26 -11.77 1.73
CA GLU A 119 17.33 -10.93 1.20
C GLU A 119 18.58 -11.09 2.08
N LYS A 120 19.70 -11.50 1.49
CA LYS A 120 20.97 -11.66 2.24
C LYS A 120 21.63 -10.31 2.56
N ILE A 121 21.33 -9.28 1.77
CA ILE A 121 21.93 -7.96 1.86
C ILE A 121 20.97 -7.02 2.59
N LYS A 122 21.43 -6.43 3.69
CA LYS A 122 20.65 -5.41 4.42
C LYS A 122 20.61 -4.10 3.62
N LYS A 123 19.44 -3.46 3.61
CA LYS A 123 19.26 -2.16 2.98
C LYS A 123 19.78 -1.05 3.90
N LYS A 124 20.41 -0.03 3.30
CA LYS A 124 20.98 1.09 4.04
C LYS A 124 19.98 2.21 4.32
N SER A 125 18.95 2.34 3.48
CA SER A 125 17.95 3.40 3.60
C SER A 125 16.62 2.99 2.96
N THR A 126 15.57 3.73 3.31
CA THR A 126 14.24 3.65 2.72
C THR A 126 13.67 5.06 2.56
N VAL A 127 12.79 5.25 1.58
CA VAL A 127 12.04 6.50 1.39
C VAL A 127 10.81 6.58 2.30
N HIS A 128 10.42 5.46 2.90
CA HIS A 128 9.25 5.33 3.77
C HIS A 128 9.58 5.70 5.21
N SER A 129 8.62 6.30 5.92
CA SER A 129 8.78 6.63 7.32
C SER A 129 8.35 5.45 8.20
N MET A 130 9.28 4.52 8.46
CA MET A 130 9.00 3.29 9.25
C MET A 130 8.34 3.60 10.59
N LYS A 131 8.78 4.66 11.28
CA LYS A 131 8.19 5.10 12.56
C LYS A 131 6.73 5.54 12.41
N ARG A 132 6.40 6.31 11.37
CA ARG A 132 5.04 6.80 11.11
C ARG A 132 4.13 5.65 10.67
N GLU A 133 4.63 4.73 9.85
CA GLU A 133 3.90 3.53 9.45
C GLU A 133 3.61 2.60 10.63
N GLY A 134 4.58 2.44 11.54
CA GLY A 134 4.38 1.70 12.79
C GLY A 134 3.31 2.33 13.67
N GLY A 135 3.40 3.63 13.94
CA GLY A 135 2.37 4.33 14.72
C GLY A 135 0.98 4.30 14.07
N PHE A 136 0.92 4.33 12.73
CA PHE A 136 -0.34 4.18 12.00
C PHE A 136 -0.92 2.76 12.14
N LEU A 137 -0.08 1.72 12.07
CA LEU A 137 -0.50 0.35 12.33
C LEU A 137 -1.05 0.20 13.75
N ASP A 138 -0.37 0.75 14.75
CA ASP A 138 -0.81 0.68 16.15
C ASP A 138 -2.19 1.35 16.33
N GLN A 139 -2.44 2.48 15.65
CA GLN A 139 -3.77 3.11 15.62
C GLN A 139 -4.84 2.21 15.01
N LEU A 140 -4.52 1.52 13.91
CA LEU A 140 -5.45 0.56 13.29
C LEU A 140 -5.69 -0.65 14.19
N MET A 141 -4.67 -1.14 14.89
CA MET A 141 -4.81 -2.26 15.84
C MET A 141 -5.71 -1.90 17.02
N ALA A 142 -5.65 -0.65 17.50
CA ALA A 142 -6.54 -0.17 18.56
C ALA A 142 -8.04 -0.21 18.18
N THR A 143 -8.37 -0.28 16.88
CA THR A 143 -9.76 -0.44 16.42
C THR A 143 -10.27 -1.89 16.50
N GLY A 144 -9.39 -2.86 16.79
CA GLY A 144 -9.70 -4.29 16.76
C GLY A 144 -9.84 -4.90 15.36
N ARG A 145 -9.75 -4.09 14.30
CA ARG A 145 -9.89 -4.56 12.90
C ARG A 145 -8.60 -5.05 12.27
N VAL A 146 -7.45 -4.72 12.86
CA VAL A 146 -6.13 -5.16 12.40
C VAL A 146 -5.42 -5.87 13.53
N VAL A 147 -4.82 -7.01 13.23
CA VAL A 147 -3.96 -7.76 14.15
C VAL A 147 -2.59 -7.95 13.54
N ARG A 148 -1.55 -7.88 14.39
CA ARG A 148 -0.16 -8.14 14.00
C ARG A 148 0.24 -9.52 14.49
N LEU A 149 0.71 -10.35 13.57
CA LEU A 149 1.14 -11.74 13.80
C LEU A 149 2.62 -11.93 13.44
#